data_AF-A0ABD2HNI1-F1
#
_entry.id   AF-A0ABD2HNI1-F1
#
_cell.length_a   1.000
_cell.length_b   1.000
_cell.length_c   1.000
_cell.angle_alpha   90.00
_cell.angle_beta   90.00
_cell.angle_gamma   90.00
#
_symmetry.space_group_name_H-M   'P 1'
#
loop_
_entity.id
_entity.type
_entity.pdbx_description
1 polymer ?
#
loop_
_entity_poly.entity_id
_entity_poly.type
_entity_poly.pdbx_seq_one_letter_code
_entity_poly.pdbx_strand_id
1 'polypeptide(L)'
;MASIDLSQEVRLYDNNAERDRIDNMAELYAMVNALECLEKVFSRDYIHAKEYTAECSKLLVQIKVALRLVPGMTIDEFFRTYYIQCPAALERIREDRPITVRDDKGNALKCIADIVELFITFLDQLKLNIRAVDELFPNLNDLYASINAMSTLPDDFDAKLRVKSWHDKLQGMAAHEEVTDEVARQMIFELETAYNAFQRFLRSG
;
A
#
# COMPACT_ATOMS: atom_id res chain seq x y z
N MET A 1 -40.15 -33.46 2.48
CA MET A 1 -39.37 -32.81 3.56
C MET A 1 -38.87 -33.92 4.46
N ALA A 2 -37.55 -34.15 4.53
CA ALA A 2 -37.01 -35.18 5.40
C ALA A 2 -37.28 -34.80 6.86
N SER A 3 -37.85 -35.72 7.65
CA SER A 3 -38.09 -35.52 9.07
C SER A 3 -36.75 -35.43 9.80
N ILE A 4 -36.50 -34.30 10.46
CA ILE A 4 -35.33 -34.14 11.33
C ILE A 4 -35.50 -35.10 12.51
N ASP A 5 -34.62 -36.08 12.63
CA ASP A 5 -34.60 -37.02 13.75
C ASP A 5 -33.95 -36.33 14.96
N LEU A 6 -34.79 -35.96 15.93
CA LEU A 6 -34.38 -35.28 17.16
C LEU A 6 -33.72 -36.23 18.18
N SER A 7 -33.62 -37.53 17.88
CA SER A 7 -33.03 -38.52 18.77
C SER A 7 -31.52 -38.70 18.61
N GLN A 8 -30.91 -38.08 17.60
CA GLN A 8 -29.48 -38.11 17.35
C GLN A 8 -28.82 -36.75 17.56
N GLU A 9 -27.66 -36.73 18.23
CA GLU A 9 -26.84 -35.54 18.40
C GLU A 9 -26.16 -35.15 17.09
N VAL A 10 -26.42 -33.93 16.62
CA VAL A 10 -25.82 -33.39 15.40
C VAL A 10 -24.37 -33.01 15.67
N ARG A 11 -23.46 -33.55 14.87
CA ARG A 11 -22.03 -33.22 14.94
C ARG A 11 -21.69 -32.08 14.00
N LEU A 12 -20.75 -31.24 14.41
CA LEU A 12 -20.29 -30.10 13.63
C LEU A 12 -19.40 -30.51 12.44
N TYR A 13 -18.71 -31.65 12.57
CA TYR A 13 -17.85 -32.22 11.53
C TYR A 13 -17.90 -33.76 11.60
N ASP A 14 -17.67 -34.41 10.46
CA ASP A 14 -17.63 -35.87 10.35
C ASP A 14 -16.22 -36.42 10.11
N ASN A 15 -15.25 -35.56 9.76
CA ASN A 15 -13.86 -35.94 9.50
C ASN A 15 -12.84 -34.88 9.93
N ASN A 16 -11.56 -35.25 9.96
CA ASN A 16 -10.47 -34.36 10.38
C ASN A 16 -10.33 -33.12 9.48
N ALA A 17 -10.53 -33.26 8.17
CA ALA A 17 -10.41 -32.12 7.26
C ALA A 17 -11.54 -31.09 7.44
N GLU A 18 -12.76 -31.54 7.75
CA GLU A 18 -13.86 -30.65 8.14
C GLU A 18 -13.60 -29.96 9.47
N ARG A 19 -13.07 -30.70 10.45
CA ARG A 19 -12.67 -30.12 11.73
C ARG A 19 -11.65 -29.02 11.54
N ASP A 20 -10.57 -29.26 10.78
CA ASP A 20 -9.53 -28.27 10.52
C ASP A 20 -10.09 -27.01 9.83
N ARG A 21 -11.03 -27.17 8.88
CA ARG A 21 -11.72 -26.04 8.25
C ARG A 21 -12.53 -25.24 9.24
N ILE A 22 -13.27 -25.91 10.13
CA ILE A 22 -14.09 -25.28 11.16
C ILE A 22 -13.20 -24.55 12.18
N ASP A 23 -12.09 -25.15 12.58
CA ASP A 23 -11.12 -24.54 13.50
C ASP A 23 -10.52 -23.26 12.88
N ASN A 24 -10.16 -23.28 11.58
CA ASN A 24 -9.70 -22.08 10.87
C ASN A 24 -10.76 -20.97 10.82
N MET A 25 -12.03 -21.32 10.59
CA MET A 25 -13.14 -20.37 10.59
C MET A 25 -13.41 -19.81 12.00
N ALA A 26 -13.30 -20.65 13.04
CA ALA A 26 -13.45 -20.25 14.42
C ALA A 26 -12.35 -19.26 14.85
N GLU A 27 -11.11 -19.49 14.41
CA GLU A 27 -9.99 -18.59 14.68
C GLU A 27 -10.19 -17.22 14.00
N LEU A 28 -10.60 -17.21 12.73
CA LEU A 28 -10.94 -15.97 12.02
C LEU A 28 -12.07 -15.22 12.73
N TYR A 29 -13.12 -15.92 13.16
CA TYR A 29 -14.23 -15.34 13.92
C TYR A 29 -13.75 -14.74 15.26
N ALA A 30 -12.86 -15.43 15.98
CA ALA A 30 -12.31 -14.94 17.23
C ALA A 30 -11.48 -13.66 17.04
N MET A 31 -10.62 -13.62 16.02
CA MET A 31 -9.81 -12.43 15.69
C MET A 31 -10.67 -11.23 15.31
N VAL A 32 -11.73 -11.43 14.53
CA VAL A 32 -12.68 -10.36 14.18
C VAL A 32 -13.36 -9.78 15.41
N ASN A 33 -13.81 -10.63 16.35
CA ASN A 33 -14.40 -10.16 17.60
C ASN A 33 -13.38 -9.43 18.48
N ALA A 34 -12.13 -9.90 18.52
CA ALA A 34 -11.05 -9.22 19.25
C ALA A 34 -10.80 -7.82 18.67
N LEU A 35 -10.79 -7.67 17.34
CA LEU A 35 -10.65 -6.37 16.68
C LEU A 35 -11.83 -5.43 16.99
N GLU A 36 -13.06 -5.95 16.99
CA GLU A 36 -14.25 -5.18 17.38
C GLU A 36 -14.16 -4.68 18.83
N CYS A 37 -13.70 -5.54 19.75
CA CYS A 37 -13.44 -5.14 21.13
C CYS A 37 -12.36 -4.06 21.21
N LEU A 38 -11.27 -4.19 20.47
CA LEU A 38 -10.19 -3.20 20.44
C LEU A 38 -10.69 -1.82 19.96
N GLU A 39 -11.48 -1.78 18.89
CA GLU A 39 -12.09 -0.54 18.38
C GLU A 39 -13.04 0.10 19.41
N LYS A 40 -13.82 -0.71 20.15
CA LYS A 40 -14.71 -0.22 21.23
C LYS A 40 -13.95 0.33 22.43
N VAL A 41 -12.83 -0.29 22.81
CA VAL A 41 -12.00 0.18 23.92
C VAL A 41 -11.29 1.47 23.52
N PHE A 42 -10.79 1.58 22.28
CA PHE A 42 -10.16 2.79 21.78
C PHE A 42 -11.14 3.96 21.63
N SER A 43 -12.32 3.73 21.06
CA SER A 43 -13.36 4.79 20.93
C SER A 43 -13.88 5.32 22.26
N ARG A 44 -13.67 4.58 23.36
CA ARG A 44 -14.02 4.99 24.73
C ARG A 44 -12.81 5.51 25.51
N ASP A 45 -11.68 5.73 24.84
CA ASP A 45 -10.43 6.27 25.41
C ASP A 45 -9.85 5.42 26.56
N TYR A 46 -10.06 4.10 26.52
CA TYR A 46 -9.52 3.15 27.51
C TYR A 46 -8.14 2.59 27.15
N ILE A 47 -7.64 2.87 25.94
CA ILE A 47 -6.30 2.45 25.48
C ILE A 47 -5.60 3.63 24.79
N HIS A 48 -4.29 3.77 25.03
CA HIS A 48 -3.52 4.83 24.39
C HIS A 48 -3.34 4.58 22.89
N ALA A 49 -3.31 5.66 22.10
CA ALA A 49 -3.21 5.59 20.64
C ALA A 49 -2.02 4.74 20.15
N LYS A 50 -0.86 4.80 20.81
CA LYS A 50 0.32 4.02 20.43
C LYS A 50 0.09 2.51 20.59
N GLU A 51 -0.49 2.09 21.71
CA GLU A 51 -0.78 0.69 22.01
C GLU A 51 -1.88 0.15 21.10
N TYR A 52 -2.94 0.92 20.90
CA TYR A 52 -3.99 0.61 19.93
C TYR A 52 -3.41 0.39 18.53
N THR A 53 -2.53 1.30 18.07
CA THR A 53 -1.95 1.21 16.71
C THR A 53 -1.18 -0.11 16.53
N ALA A 54 -0.37 -0.49 17.53
CA ALA A 54 0.42 -1.70 17.49
C ALA A 54 -0.45 -2.97 17.46
N GLU A 55 -1.42 -3.07 18.37
CA GLU A 55 -2.29 -4.25 18.45
C GLU A 55 -3.26 -4.34 17.27
N CYS A 56 -3.79 -3.21 16.78
CA CYS A 56 -4.66 -3.17 15.61
C CYS A 56 -3.91 -3.63 14.35
N SER A 57 -2.68 -3.14 14.14
CA SER A 57 -1.83 -3.56 13.01
C SER A 57 -1.54 -5.05 13.05
N LYS A 58 -1.25 -5.59 14.24
CA LYS A 58 -1.00 -7.02 14.44
C LYS A 58 -2.25 -7.86 14.14
N LEU A 59 -3.41 -7.47 14.67
CA LEU A 59 -4.68 -8.18 14.44
C LEU A 59 -5.06 -8.17 12.95
N LEU A 60 -4.90 -7.04 12.25
CA LEU A 60 -5.17 -6.95 10.81
C LEU A 60 -4.32 -7.93 10.00
N VAL A 61 -3.01 -8.01 10.28
CA VAL A 61 -2.12 -8.99 9.62
C VAL A 61 -2.56 -10.42 9.92
N GLN A 62 -2.91 -10.73 11.17
CA GLN A 62 -3.37 -12.05 11.57
C GLN A 62 -4.68 -12.45 10.87
N ILE A 63 -5.67 -11.54 10.82
CA ILE A 63 -6.94 -11.74 10.11
C ILE A 63 -6.70 -12.01 8.63
N LYS A 64 -5.77 -11.28 7.99
CA LYS A 64 -5.41 -11.48 6.59
C LYS A 64 -4.81 -12.86 6.32
N VAL A 65 -3.99 -13.36 7.24
CA VAL A 65 -3.44 -14.73 7.18
C VAL A 65 -4.53 -15.76 7.42
N ALA A 66 -5.36 -15.59 8.44
CA ALA A 66 -6.45 -16.50 8.78
C ALA A 66 -7.48 -16.60 7.63
N LEU A 67 -7.80 -15.49 6.97
CA LEU A 67 -8.72 -15.47 5.82
C LEU A 67 -8.19 -16.31 4.65
N ARG A 68 -6.87 -16.39 4.43
CA ARG A 68 -6.28 -17.26 3.40
C ARG A 68 -6.45 -18.75 3.70
N LEU A 69 -6.66 -19.11 4.96
CA LEU A 69 -6.92 -20.48 5.40
C LEU A 69 -8.40 -20.88 5.30
N VAL A 70 -9.28 -19.93 4.94
CA VAL A 70 -10.72 -20.14 4.72
C VAL A 70 -11.01 -19.94 3.21
N PRO A 71 -10.72 -20.94 2.36
CA PRO A 71 -10.83 -20.78 0.92
C PRO A 71 -12.29 -20.62 0.46
N GLY A 72 -12.49 -19.78 -0.55
CA GLY A 72 -13.80 -19.63 -1.21
C GLY A 72 -14.77 -18.68 -0.53
N MET A 73 -14.30 -17.85 0.43
CA MET A 73 -15.12 -16.87 1.10
C MET A 73 -14.37 -15.54 1.27
N THR A 74 -14.97 -14.45 0.81
CA THR A 74 -14.50 -13.09 1.13
C THR A 74 -14.86 -12.71 2.56
N ILE A 75 -14.22 -11.66 3.11
CA ILE A 75 -14.55 -11.19 4.45
C ILE A 75 -16.02 -10.76 4.58
N ASP A 76 -16.57 -10.10 3.56
CA ASP A 76 -17.98 -9.68 3.53
C ASP A 76 -18.95 -10.87 3.50
N GLU A 77 -18.61 -11.91 2.73
CA GLU A 77 -19.37 -13.15 2.71
C GLU A 77 -19.30 -13.90 4.04
N PHE A 78 -18.16 -13.88 4.71
CA PHE A 78 -17.99 -14.47 6.04
C PHE A 78 -18.88 -13.78 7.08
N PHE A 79 -18.89 -12.45 7.09
CA PHE A 79 -19.77 -11.67 7.98
C PHE A 79 -21.25 -11.95 7.72
N ARG A 80 -21.65 -12.06 6.46
CA ARG A 80 -23.04 -12.35 6.07
C ARG A 80 -23.45 -13.78 6.42
N THR A 81 -22.60 -14.75 6.12
CA THR A 81 -22.89 -16.19 6.29
C THR A 81 -23.01 -16.56 7.77
N TYR A 82 -22.15 -15.98 8.62
CA TYR A 82 -22.12 -16.27 10.05
C TYR A 82 -22.76 -15.16 10.91
N TYR A 83 -23.50 -14.24 10.29
CA TYR A 83 -24.24 -13.16 10.95
C TYR A 83 -23.41 -12.33 11.96
N ILE A 84 -22.16 -12.05 11.62
CA ILE A 84 -21.19 -11.40 12.50
C ILE A 84 -21.56 -9.92 12.70
N GLN A 85 -21.84 -9.53 13.94
CA GLN A 85 -22.22 -8.16 14.32
C GLN A 85 -21.00 -7.35 14.80
N CYS A 86 -20.03 -7.14 13.91
CA CYS A 86 -18.78 -6.42 14.22
C CYS A 86 -18.53 -5.27 13.21
N PRO A 87 -19.39 -4.23 13.20
CA PRO A 87 -19.31 -3.18 12.18
C PRO A 87 -18.01 -2.36 12.24
N ALA A 88 -17.44 -2.13 13.43
CA ALA A 88 -16.19 -1.37 13.56
C ALA A 88 -15.00 -2.19 13.06
N ALA A 89 -14.96 -3.48 13.38
CA ALA A 89 -13.95 -4.39 12.84
C ALA A 89 -14.05 -4.50 11.31
N LEU A 90 -15.27 -4.58 10.76
CA LEU A 90 -15.46 -4.69 9.31
C LEU A 90 -14.88 -3.48 8.57
N GLU A 91 -15.21 -2.27 9.01
CA GLU A 91 -14.65 -1.04 8.43
C GLU A 91 -13.13 -1.00 8.56
N ARG A 92 -12.59 -1.38 9.72
CA ARG A 92 -11.14 -1.43 9.96
C ARG A 92 -10.43 -2.44 9.05
N ILE A 93 -11.03 -3.62 8.82
CA ILE A 93 -10.49 -4.64 7.91
C ILE A 93 -10.53 -4.14 6.46
N ARG A 94 -11.61 -3.46 6.05
CA ARG A 94 -11.72 -2.86 4.71
C ARG A 94 -10.67 -1.78 4.46
N GLU A 95 -10.35 -0.99 5.48
CA GLU A 95 -9.30 0.04 5.42
C GLU A 95 -7.87 -0.52 5.49
N ASP A 96 -7.67 -1.76 5.97
CA ASP A 96 -6.38 -2.46 6.14
C ASP A 96 -5.28 -1.65 6.88
N ARG A 97 -5.67 -0.78 7.82
CA ARG A 97 -4.76 0.05 8.65
C ARG A 97 -5.48 0.54 9.91
N PRO A 98 -4.82 0.90 11.03
CA PRO A 98 -5.48 1.48 12.22
C PRO A 98 -6.00 2.92 12.03
N ILE A 99 -7.00 3.38 12.81
CA ILE A 99 -7.60 4.72 12.65
C ILE A 99 -6.63 5.88 12.93
N THR A 100 -5.64 5.59 13.77
CA THR A 100 -4.59 6.51 14.19
C THR A 100 -3.59 6.78 13.07
N VAL A 101 -3.47 5.84 12.13
CA VAL A 101 -2.69 5.99 10.91
C VAL A 101 -3.56 6.72 9.91
N ARG A 102 -3.52 8.05 9.96
CA ARG A 102 -4.17 8.87 8.93
C ARG A 102 -3.53 8.58 7.59
N ASP A 103 -4.37 8.62 6.56
CA ASP A 103 -3.97 8.61 5.16
C ASP A 103 -2.66 9.38 4.96
N ASP A 104 -1.69 8.73 4.31
CA ASP A 104 -0.53 9.41 3.75
C ASP A 104 -0.93 10.51 2.77
N LYS A 105 -2.20 10.82 2.50
CA LYS A 105 -2.65 11.89 1.60
C LYS A 105 -1.98 13.24 1.86
N GLY A 106 -1.70 13.61 3.12
CA GLY A 106 -0.92 14.82 3.42
C GLY A 106 0.54 14.71 2.95
N ASN A 107 1.17 13.56 3.20
CA ASN A 107 2.48 13.22 2.68
C ASN A 107 2.46 13.02 1.15
N ALA A 108 1.37 12.54 0.56
CA ALA A 108 1.23 12.22 -0.84
C ALA A 108 1.05 13.51 -1.63
N LEU A 109 0.23 14.46 -1.17
CA LEU A 109 0.13 15.78 -1.78
C LEU A 109 1.48 16.52 -1.72
N LYS A 110 2.21 16.39 -0.60
CA LYS A 110 3.56 16.92 -0.48
C LYS A 110 4.53 16.21 -1.45
N CYS A 111 4.57 14.89 -1.46
CA CYS A 111 5.40 14.11 -2.39
C CYS A 111 5.03 14.39 -3.86
N ILE A 112 3.75 14.59 -4.18
CA ILE A 112 3.29 14.98 -5.52
C ILE A 112 3.88 16.35 -5.88
N ALA A 113 3.77 17.33 -4.98
CA ALA A 113 4.32 18.66 -5.21
C ALA A 113 5.84 18.60 -5.40
N ASP A 114 6.55 17.88 -4.52
CA ASP A 114 8.00 17.71 -4.57
C ASP A 114 8.43 17.02 -5.89
N ILE A 115 7.76 15.93 -6.31
CA ILE A 115 8.04 15.24 -7.57
C ILE A 115 7.79 16.14 -8.79
N VAL A 116 6.68 16.88 -8.81
CA VAL A 116 6.35 17.81 -9.90
C VAL A 116 7.39 18.92 -10.00
N GLU A 117 7.77 19.50 -8.87
CA GLU A 117 8.83 20.52 -8.80
C GLU A 117 10.16 19.98 -9.32
N LEU A 118 10.60 18.82 -8.83
CA LEU A 118 11.86 18.20 -9.22
C LEU A 118 11.91 17.81 -10.69
N PHE A 119 10.80 17.33 -11.27
CA PHE A 119 10.70 17.09 -12.72
C PHE A 119 10.91 18.38 -13.51
N ILE A 120 10.21 19.46 -13.14
CA ILE A 120 10.29 20.74 -13.84
C ILE A 120 11.70 21.31 -13.71
N THR A 121 12.25 21.37 -12.48
CA THR A 121 13.58 21.88 -12.21
C THR A 121 14.64 21.12 -13.01
N PHE A 122 14.60 19.78 -13.02
CA PHE A 122 15.59 18.99 -13.76
C PHE A 122 15.48 19.18 -15.29
N LEU A 123 14.26 19.23 -15.82
CA LEU A 123 14.03 19.52 -17.24
C LEU A 123 14.51 20.93 -17.63
N ASP A 124 14.30 21.92 -16.75
CA ASP A 124 14.75 23.29 -16.96
C ASP A 124 16.29 23.38 -16.93
N GLN A 125 16.96 22.67 -16.03
CA GLN A 125 18.43 22.58 -16.03
C GLN A 125 18.96 22.09 -17.39
N LEU A 126 18.37 21.02 -17.92
CA LEU A 126 18.77 20.49 -19.23
C LEU A 126 18.45 21.47 -20.38
N LYS A 127 17.33 22.19 -20.32
CA LYS A 127 16.95 23.21 -21.32
C LYS A 127 17.83 24.46 -21.27
N LEU A 128 18.38 24.80 -20.11
CA LEU A 128 19.34 25.88 -19.90
C LEU A 128 20.78 25.50 -20.28
N ASN A 129 20.98 24.32 -20.85
CA ASN A 129 22.30 23.77 -21.21
C ASN A 129 23.21 23.51 -20.00
N ILE A 130 22.65 23.20 -18.83
CA ILE A 130 23.42 22.61 -17.74
C ILE A 130 23.74 21.17 -18.13
N ARG A 131 25.03 20.82 -18.05
CA ARG A 131 25.57 19.52 -18.51
C ARG A 131 26.44 18.84 -17.47
N ALA A 132 26.99 19.57 -16.50
CA ALA A 132 27.86 19.02 -15.47
C ALA A 132 27.09 18.05 -14.56
N VAL A 133 27.70 16.89 -14.28
CA VAL A 133 27.09 15.81 -13.49
C VAL A 133 26.84 16.27 -12.06
N ASP A 134 27.76 17.02 -11.45
CA ASP A 134 27.59 17.56 -10.09
C ASP A 134 26.45 18.58 -9.95
N GLU A 135 26.09 19.27 -11.02
CA GLU A 135 24.93 20.18 -11.06
C GLU A 135 23.60 19.44 -11.33
N LEU A 136 23.63 18.36 -12.12
CA LEU A 136 22.44 17.61 -12.50
C LEU A 136 22.06 16.52 -11.48
N PHE A 137 23.05 15.75 -11.01
CA PHE A 137 22.82 14.56 -10.21
C PHE A 137 22.05 14.82 -8.89
N PRO A 138 22.28 15.92 -8.13
CA PRO A 138 21.53 16.18 -6.90
C PRO A 138 20.02 16.22 -7.12
N ASN A 139 19.54 16.97 -8.11
CA ASN A 139 18.10 17.07 -8.40
C ASN A 139 17.53 15.75 -8.92
N LEU A 140 18.29 15.00 -9.73
CA LEU A 140 17.86 13.68 -10.20
C LEU A 140 17.79 12.66 -9.06
N ASN A 141 18.73 12.72 -8.11
CA ASN A 141 18.74 11.87 -6.92
C ASN A 141 17.54 12.16 -6.02
N ASP A 142 17.22 13.42 -5.81
CA ASP A 142 16.06 13.82 -5.02
C ASP A 142 14.76 13.43 -5.74
N LEU A 143 14.69 13.56 -7.07
CA LEU A 143 13.55 13.09 -7.86
C LEU A 143 13.37 11.58 -7.72
N TYR A 144 14.45 10.82 -7.86
CA TYR A 144 14.44 9.37 -7.71
C TYR A 144 14.00 8.96 -6.30
N ALA A 145 14.55 9.58 -5.26
CA ALA A 145 14.17 9.31 -3.87
C ALA A 145 12.68 9.62 -3.62
N SER A 146 12.20 10.77 -4.10
CA SER A 146 10.82 11.22 -3.90
C SER A 146 9.81 10.32 -4.63
N ILE A 147 10.12 9.89 -5.86
CA ILE A 147 9.28 8.92 -6.60
C ILE A 147 9.23 7.57 -5.88
N ASN A 148 10.35 7.08 -5.35
CA ASN A 148 10.38 5.80 -4.64
C ASN A 148 9.68 5.85 -3.27
N ALA A 149 9.64 7.01 -2.63
CA ALA A 149 8.94 7.22 -1.36
C ALA A 149 7.41 7.24 -1.52
N MET A 150 6.89 7.44 -2.74
CA MET A 150 5.47 7.49 -3.01
C MET A 150 4.87 6.08 -3.08
N SER A 151 4.30 5.63 -1.97
CA SER A 151 3.64 4.31 -1.84
C SER A 151 2.42 4.12 -2.74
N THR A 152 1.84 5.21 -3.27
CA THR A 152 0.71 5.15 -4.20
C THR A 152 1.11 4.76 -5.62
N LEU A 153 2.41 4.84 -5.98
CA LEU A 153 2.88 4.45 -7.30
C LEU A 153 3.19 2.94 -7.35
N PRO A 154 2.73 2.23 -8.39
CA PRO A 154 3.16 0.85 -8.64
C PRO A 154 4.68 0.73 -8.78
N ASP A 155 5.25 -0.40 -8.36
CA ASP A 155 6.70 -0.64 -8.48
C ASP A 155 7.18 -0.76 -9.92
N ASP A 156 6.31 -1.19 -10.83
CA ASP A 156 6.54 -1.31 -12.27
C ASP A 156 6.12 -0.06 -13.06
N PHE A 157 5.86 1.06 -12.37
CA PHE A 157 5.43 2.29 -13.02
C PHE A 157 6.51 2.84 -13.98
N ASP A 158 6.14 3.07 -15.25
CA ASP A 158 7.07 3.46 -16.32
C ASP A 158 7.91 4.69 -15.96
N ALA A 159 7.33 5.71 -15.31
CA ALA A 159 8.08 6.88 -14.88
C ALA A 159 9.17 6.55 -13.85
N LYS A 160 8.89 5.63 -12.92
CA LYS A 160 9.83 5.16 -11.88
C LYS A 160 11.02 4.45 -12.52
N LEU A 161 10.76 3.60 -13.52
CA LEU A 161 11.79 2.87 -14.25
C LEU A 161 12.68 3.79 -15.09
N ARG A 162 12.09 4.79 -15.77
CA ARG A 162 12.85 5.77 -16.56
C ARG A 162 13.76 6.63 -15.70
N VAL A 163 13.23 7.20 -14.61
CA VAL A 163 14.02 8.02 -13.69
C VAL A 163 15.17 7.21 -13.09
N LYS A 164 14.92 5.95 -12.71
CA LYS A 164 15.96 5.03 -12.24
C LYS A 164 17.08 4.83 -13.26
N SER A 165 16.74 4.55 -14.52
CA SER A 165 17.73 4.34 -15.59
C SER A 165 18.70 5.53 -15.73
N TRP A 166 18.17 6.76 -15.67
CA TRP A 166 18.98 7.96 -15.74
C TRP A 166 19.77 8.24 -14.45
N HIS A 167 19.18 7.93 -13.30
CA HIS A 167 19.85 8.03 -12.01
C HIS A 167 21.07 7.10 -11.95
N ASP A 168 20.89 5.82 -12.27
CA ASP A 168 21.95 4.81 -12.31
C ASP A 168 23.08 5.23 -13.30
N LYS A 169 22.70 5.84 -14.43
CA LYS A 169 23.66 6.33 -15.43
C LYS A 169 24.50 7.50 -14.91
N LEU A 170 23.88 8.52 -14.32
CA LEU A 170 24.62 9.68 -13.80
C LEU A 170 25.41 9.33 -12.52
N GLN A 171 24.92 8.40 -11.70
CA GLN A 171 25.62 7.91 -10.51
C GLN A 171 26.97 7.26 -10.87
N GLY A 172 27.05 6.65 -12.06
CA GLY A 172 28.28 6.03 -12.56
C GLY A 172 29.31 7.01 -13.14
N MET A 173 28.96 8.29 -13.30
CA MET A 173 29.83 9.33 -13.85
C MET A 173 30.55 10.10 -12.73
N ALA A 174 31.74 10.63 -13.02
CA ALA A 174 32.46 11.50 -12.10
C ALA A 174 31.83 12.90 -12.08
N ALA A 175 31.92 13.58 -10.94
CA ALA A 175 31.34 14.91 -10.72
C ALA A 175 31.67 15.96 -11.79
N HIS A 176 32.90 15.92 -12.33
CA HIS A 176 33.40 16.88 -13.33
C HIS A 176 33.08 16.48 -14.78
N GLU A 177 32.48 15.31 -15.00
CA GLU A 177 32.07 14.90 -16.33
C GLU A 177 30.80 15.67 -16.74
N GLU A 178 30.62 15.82 -18.04
CA GLU A 178 29.45 16.46 -18.62
C GLU A 178 28.67 15.46 -19.48
N VAL A 179 27.33 15.52 -19.42
CA VAL A 179 26.50 14.82 -20.40
C VAL A 179 26.58 15.53 -21.75
N THR A 180 26.72 14.76 -22.82
CA THR A 180 26.72 15.31 -24.19
C THR A 180 25.35 15.85 -24.57
N ASP A 181 25.29 16.75 -25.56
CA ASP A 181 24.01 17.29 -26.05
C ASP A 181 23.05 16.22 -26.60
N GLU A 182 23.59 15.15 -27.17
CA GLU A 182 22.81 13.99 -27.62
C GLU A 182 22.16 13.27 -26.43
N VAL A 183 22.94 13.06 -25.35
CA VAL A 183 22.43 12.45 -24.12
C VAL A 183 21.43 13.38 -23.45
N ALA A 184 21.70 14.68 -23.35
CA ALA A 184 20.78 15.65 -22.77
C ALA A 184 19.43 15.70 -23.52
N ARG A 185 19.44 15.66 -24.85
CA ARG A 185 18.20 15.59 -25.65
C ARG A 185 17.41 14.32 -25.38
N GLN A 186 18.09 13.18 -25.26
CA GLN A 186 17.43 11.91 -24.92
C GLN A 186 16.85 11.94 -23.50
N MET A 187 17.57 12.53 -22.54
CA MET A 187 17.10 12.73 -21.17
C MET A 187 15.84 13.58 -21.11
N ILE A 188 15.83 14.71 -21.83
CA ILE A 188 14.65 15.59 -21.91
C ILE A 188 13.45 14.79 -22.43
N PHE A 189 13.60 14.08 -23.54
CA PHE A 189 12.49 13.32 -24.14
C PHE A 189 11.93 12.24 -23.19
N GLU A 190 12.81 11.46 -22.57
CA GLU A 190 12.38 10.37 -21.68
C GLU A 190 11.78 10.87 -20.37
N LEU A 191 12.33 11.94 -19.80
CA LEU A 191 11.81 12.52 -18.56
C LEU A 191 10.54 13.34 -18.78
N GLU A 192 10.37 14.01 -19.92
CA GLU A 192 9.07 14.59 -20.30
C GLU A 192 8.02 13.48 -20.49
N THR A 193 8.39 12.35 -21.07
CA THR A 193 7.49 11.19 -21.19
C THR A 193 7.11 10.64 -19.81
N ALA A 194 8.09 10.46 -18.92
CA ALA A 194 7.87 10.03 -17.54
C ALA A 194 6.95 11.00 -16.77
N TYR A 195 7.20 12.31 -16.89
CA TYR A 195 6.40 13.36 -16.26
C TYR A 195 4.96 13.35 -16.78
N ASN A 196 4.75 13.20 -18.09
CA ASN A 196 3.41 13.08 -18.68
C ASN A 196 2.68 11.82 -18.20
N ALA A 197 3.38 10.68 -18.06
CA ALA A 197 2.81 9.47 -17.49
C ALA A 197 2.40 9.67 -16.03
N PHE A 198 3.25 10.33 -15.24
CA PHE A 198 2.95 10.70 -13.86
C PHE A 198 1.73 11.62 -13.76
N GLN A 199 1.64 12.67 -14.58
CA GLN A 199 0.46 13.54 -14.60
C GLN A 199 -0.83 12.81 -14.99
N ARG A 200 -0.76 11.85 -15.93
CA ARG A 200 -1.92 11.02 -16.29
C ARG A 200 -2.37 10.16 -15.12
N PHE A 201 -1.42 9.55 -14.42
CA PHE A 201 -1.69 8.77 -13.20
C PHE A 201 -2.44 9.61 -12.16
N LEU A 202 -1.97 10.84 -11.89
CA LEU A 202 -2.60 11.76 -10.95
C LEU A 202 -4.02 12.21 -11.35
N ARG A 203 -4.35 12.18 -12.65
CA ARG A 203 -5.71 12.51 -13.14
C ARG A 203 -6.64 11.31 -13.15
N SER A 204 -6.10 10.09 -13.09
CA SER A 204 -6.87 8.84 -13.14
C SER A 204 -7.19 8.26 -11.76
N GLY A 205 -6.52 8.72 -10.71
CA GLY A 205 -6.84 8.40 -9.30
C GLY A 205 -7.79 9.42 -8.70
#